data_AF-A0A0H1BPZ1-F1
#
_entry.id   AF-A0A0H1BPZ1-F1
#
_cell.length_a   1.000
_cell.length_b   1.000
_cell.length_c   1.000
_cell.angle_alpha   90.00
_cell.angle_beta   90.00
_cell.angle_gamma   90.00
#
_symmetry.space_group_name_H-M   'P 1'
#
loop_
_entity.id
_entity.type
_entity.pdbx_description
1 polymer ?
#
loop_
_entity_poly.entity_id
_entity_poly.type
_entity_poly.pdbx_seq_one_letter_code
_entity_poly.pdbx_strand_id
1 'polypeptide(L)' 'MPRATATIGTTVLAETDKWESVEGNVYFPRSALKDSTGAFSLIESDASTSCPWKGTAMYYDIALQGM' A
#
# COMPACT_ATOMS: atom_id res chain seq x y z
N MET A 1 -3.41 6.85 -20.32
CA MET A 1 -2.17 6.81 -19.52
C MET A 1 -2.24 5.56 -18.65
N PRO A 2 -1.14 4.80 -18.50
CA PRO A 2 -1.17 3.61 -17.66
C PRO A 2 -1.42 3.99 -16.19
N ARG A 3 -2.10 3.13 -15.45
CA ARG A 3 -2.52 3.36 -14.07
C ARG A 3 -2.22 2.10 -13.25
N ALA A 4 -1.64 2.28 -12.07
CA ALA A 4 -1.42 1.21 -11.13
C ALA A 4 -2.55 1.20 -10.09
N THR A 5 -3.05 0.01 -9.77
CA THR A 5 -4.13 -0.19 -8.81
C THR A 5 -3.79 -1.38 -7.92
N ALA A 6 -3.90 -1.20 -6.60
CA ALA A 6 -3.79 -2.28 -5.61
C ALA A 6 -5.15 -2.53 -4.97
N THR A 7 -5.58 -3.80 -4.91
CA THR A 7 -6.90 -4.22 -4.43
C THR A 7 -6.83 -5.43 -3.51
N ILE A 8 -7.70 -5.48 -2.51
CA ILE A 8 -8.07 -6.70 -1.79
C ILE A 8 -9.53 -6.98 -2.09
N GLY A 9 -9.81 -8.08 -2.80
CA GLY A 9 -11.16 -8.36 -3.30
C GLY A 9 -11.67 -7.22 -4.18
N THR A 10 -12.76 -6.57 -3.75
CA THR A 10 -13.37 -5.41 -4.44
C THR A 10 -12.91 -4.07 -3.89
N THR A 11 -12.15 -4.04 -2.80
CA THR A 11 -11.71 -2.80 -2.14
C THR A 11 -10.42 -2.30 -2.78
N VAL A 12 -10.46 -1.10 -3.34
CA VAL A 12 -9.28 -0.41 -3.87
C VAL A 12 -8.51 0.24 -2.73
N LEU A 13 -7.26 -0.19 -2.53
CA LEU A 13 -6.39 0.33 -1.48
C LEU A 13 -5.60 1.54 -1.95
N ALA A 14 -5.03 1.46 -3.15
CA ALA A 14 -4.22 2.53 -3.74
C ALA A 14 -4.45 2.60 -5.24
N GLU A 15 -4.44 3.81 -5.78
CA GLU A 15 -4.61 4.04 -7.21
C GLU A 15 -3.87 5.31 -7.65
N THR A 16 -3.02 5.19 -8.67
CA THR A 16 -2.16 6.30 -9.12
C THR A 16 -1.73 6.15 -10.57
N ASP A 17 -1.47 7.27 -11.24
CA ASP A 17 -0.78 7.36 -12.52
C ASP A 17 0.74 7.52 -12.37
N LYS A 18 1.23 7.73 -11.14
CA LYS A 18 2.64 7.86 -10.76
C LYS A 18 3.02 6.82 -9.72
N TRP A 19 3.90 5.91 -10.09
CA TRP A 19 4.44 4.89 -9.19
C TRP A 19 5.91 4.66 -9.53
N GLU A 20 6.62 4.03 -8.61
CA GLU A 20 7.99 3.55 -8.83
C GLU A 20 7.98 2.04 -8.99
N SER A 21 8.93 1.51 -9.76
CA SER A 21 9.11 0.07 -9.91
C SER A 21 10.49 -0.31 -9.40
N VAL A 22 10.55 -1.22 -8.44
CA VAL A 22 11.80 -1.69 -7.82
C VAL A 22 11.79 -3.21 -7.82
N GLU A 23 12.76 -3.80 -8.54
CA GLU A 23 12.89 -5.26 -8.68
C GLU A 23 11.58 -5.95 -9.10
N GLY A 24 10.86 -5.35 -10.05
CA GLY A 24 9.59 -5.88 -10.57
C GLY A 24 8.37 -5.64 -9.67
N ASN A 25 8.54 -5.01 -8.49
CA ASN A 25 7.44 -4.65 -7.61
C ASN A 25 7.01 -3.19 -7.81
N VAL A 26 5.71 -2.93 -7.66
CA VAL A 26 5.12 -1.59 -7.76
C VAL A 26 5.09 -0.93 -6.39
N TYR A 27 5.67 0.26 -6.29
CA TYR A 27 5.67 1.08 -5.10
C TYR A 27 4.76 2.30 -5.30
N PHE A 28 3.72 2.37 -4.47
CA PHE A 28 2.75 3.47 -4.49
C PHE A 28 3.22 4.60 -3.56
N PRO A 29 3.08 5.87 -3.95
CA PRO A 29 3.26 6.97 -3.01
C PRO A 29 2.16 6.93 -1.94
N ARG A 30 2.46 7.36 -0.70
CA ARG A 30 1.48 7.36 0.40
C ARG A 30 0.17 8.09 0.05
N SER A 31 0.25 9.14 -0.77
CA SER A 31 -0.90 9.92 -1.24
C SER A 31 -1.83 9.17 -2.19
N ALA A 32 -1.39 8.05 -2.77
CA ALA A 32 -2.24 7.21 -3.62
C ALA A 32 -3.19 6.33 -2.81
N LEU A 33 -2.94 6.14 -1.51
CA LEU A 33 -3.78 5.34 -0.64
C LEU A 33 -5.16 5.98 -0.46
N LYS A 34 -6.16 5.11 -0.35
CA LYS A 34 -7.57 5.47 -0.24
C LYS A 34 -8.13 5.18 1.16
N ASP A 35 -7.28 5.12 2.18
CA ASP A 35 -7.67 4.93 3.59
C ASP A 35 -8.63 6.04 4.05
N SER A 36 -8.49 7.26 3.51
CA SER A 36 -9.41 8.37 3.78
C SER A 36 -10.85 8.15 3.29
N THR A 37 -11.12 7.14 2.46
CA THR A 37 -12.48 6.82 1.99
C THR A 37 -13.30 6.07 3.04
N GLY A 38 -12.66 5.55 4.08
CA GLY A 38 -13.31 4.77 5.14
C GLY A 38 -13.60 3.31 4.79
N ALA A 39 -13.25 2.84 3.59
CA ALA A 39 -13.42 1.44 3.19
C ALA A 39 -12.43 0.49 3.89
N PHE A 40 -11.30 1.03 4.36
CA PHE A 40 -10.31 0.30 5.14
C PHE A 40 -9.50 1.28 6.01
N SER A 41 -8.84 0.73 7.02
CA SER A 41 -7.87 1.44 7.84
C SER A 41 -6.54 0.71 7.82
N LEU A 42 -5.44 1.48 7.85
CA LEU A 42 -4.10 0.95 8.10
C LEU A 42 -3.83 0.98 9.60
N ILE A 43 -3.45 -0.16 10.15
CA ILE A 43 -3.09 -0.34 11.55
C ILE A 43 -1.59 -0.58 11.61
N GLU A 44 -0.90 0.17 12.45
CA GLU A 44 0.53 -0.02 12.66
C GLU A 44 0.81 -1.38 13.28
N SER A 45 1.82 -2.06 12.75
CA SER A 45 2.32 -3.34 13.28
C SER A 45 3.74 -3.15 13.79
N ASP A 46 4.10 -3.89 14.85
CA ASP A 46 5.49 -3.95 15.34
C ASP A 46 6.41 -4.72 14.37
N ALA A 47 5.85 -5.38 13.35
CA ALA A 47 6.60 -6.13 12.36
C ALA A 47 7.46 -5.20 11.49
N SER A 48 8.74 -5.53 11.38
CA SER A 48 9.70 -4.83 10.53
C SER A 48 10.74 -5.78 9.95
N THR A 49 11.25 -5.44 8.77
CA THR A 49 12.37 -6.13 8.15
C THR A 49 13.42 -5.12 7.70
N SER A 50 14.69 -5.50 7.73
CA SER A 50 15.80 -4.63 7.32
C SER A 50 16.54 -5.24 6.15
N CYS A 51 16.83 -4.40 5.16
CA CYS A 51 17.56 -4.78 3.96
C CYS A 51 18.68 -3.76 3.70
N PRO A 52 19.95 -4.17 3.55
CA PRO A 52 21.10 -3.26 3.52
C PRO A 52 21.03 -2.12 2.49
N TRP A 53 20.34 -2.34 1.37
CA TRP A 53 20.25 -1.37 0.26
C TRP A 53 18.90 -0.65 0.12
N LYS A 54 17.85 -1.14 0.80
CA LYS A 54 16.47 -0.60 0.72
C LYS A 54 16.06 0.06 2.04
N GLY A 55 16.85 -0.12 3.10
CA GLY A 55 16.56 0.35 4.44
C GLY A 55 15.58 -0.59 5.17
N THR A 56 14.85 -0.01 6.11
CA THR A 56 13.90 -0.73 6.96
C THR A 56 12.49 -0.62 6.40
N ALA A 57 11.82 -1.76 6.18
CA ALA A 57 10.41 -1.82 5.84
C ALA A 57 9.57 -1.93 7.13
N MET A 58 8.60 -1.04 7.29
CA MET A 58 7.55 -1.11 8.30
C MET A 58 6.31 -1.77 7.69
N TYR A 59 5.67 -2.66 8.44
CA TYR A 59 4.46 -3.34 8.00
C TYR A 59 3.22 -2.71 8.64
N TYR A 60 2.12 -2.71 7.90
CA TYR A 60 0.82 -2.28 8.36
C TYR A 60 -0.18 -3.42 8.14
N ASP A 61 -1.04 -3.63 9.12
CA ASP A 61 -2.21 -4.48 8.97
C ASP A 61 -3.34 -3.68 8.28
N ILE A 62 -4.12 -4.35 7.45
CA ILE A 62 -5.24 -3.74 6.73
C ILE A 62 -6.54 -4.26 7.34
N ALA A 63 -7.28 -3.38 8.00
CA ALA A 63 -8.63 -3.68 8.48
C ALA A 63 -9.66 -3.19 7.46
N LEU A 64 -10.36 -4.11 6.79
CA LEU A 64 -11.44 -3.80 5.86
C LEU A 64 -12.72 -3.49 6.64
N GLN A 65 -13.40 -2.39 6.29
CA GLN A 65 -14.68 -2.06 6.89
C GLN A 65 -15.81 -2.75 6.14
N GLY A 66 -16.55 -3.62 6.82
CA GLY A 66 -17.70 -4.36 6.25
C GLY A 66 -17.44 -5.81 5.86
N MET A 67 -16.38 -6.44 6.40
CA MET A 67 -16.18 -7.89 6.39
C MET A 67 -16.15 -8.43 7.82
#